data_AF-A0A352J037-F1
#
_entry.id   AF-A0A352J037-F1
#
_cell.length_a   1.000
_cell.length_b   1.000
_cell.length_c   1.000
_cell.angle_alpha   90.00
_cell.angle_beta   90.00
_cell.angle_gamma   90.00
#
_symmetry.space_group_name_H-M   'P 1'
#
loop_
_entity.id
_entity.type
_entity.pdbx_description
1 polymer ?
#
loop_
_entity_poly.entity_id
_entity_poly.type
_entity_poly.pdbx_seq_one_letter_code
_entity_poly.pdbx_strand_id
1 'polypeptide(L)'
;GDQFDLILRRPELDIRETVLIHGIGPEALTQGHEIEDALLYLLEWMNGDPILAYHSAFDQKFLEKTLKAQLGYTQPHTWMDVADLMPAFFPNTKTGGKGLDNWADYFGLEVSERHHAASDALATAELTLIALNKARAEGVKTLKGLHEKLHYHRRLQNMHRY
;
A
#
# COMPACT_ATOMS: atom_id res chain seq x y z
N GLY A 1 12.24 11.24 4.67
CA GLY A 1 11.04 10.95 3.87
C GLY A 1 9.90 11.66 4.54
N ASP A 2 8.92 12.10 3.77
CA ASP A 2 7.74 12.76 4.30
C ASP A 2 6.70 11.68 4.63
N GLN A 3 6.10 11.77 5.81
CA GLN A 3 5.04 10.88 6.28
C GLN A 3 3.74 11.68 6.36
N PHE A 4 2.65 11.07 5.90
CA PHE A 4 1.30 11.61 6.02
C PHE A 4 0.39 10.58 6.68
N ASP A 5 -0.15 10.95 7.83
CA ASP A 5 -1.10 10.15 8.58
C ASP A 5 -2.26 11.03 9.07
N LEU A 6 -3.48 10.53 8.90
CA LEU A 6 -4.70 11.16 9.37
C LEU A 6 -5.57 10.13 10.05
N ILE A 7 -6.21 10.53 11.15
CA ILE A 7 -7.18 9.71 11.88
C ILE A 7 -8.58 10.23 11.55
N LEU A 8 -9.44 9.33 11.07
CA LEU A 8 -10.83 9.65 10.73
C LEU A 8 -11.70 9.68 11.99
N ARG A 9 -12.56 10.68 12.11
CA ARG A 9 -13.56 10.74 13.17
C ARG A 9 -14.64 9.69 12.95
N ARG A 10 -14.86 8.81 13.93
CA ARG A 10 -15.93 7.78 13.87
C ARG A 10 -16.54 7.56 15.24
N PRO A 11 -17.42 8.47 15.71
CA PRO A 11 -17.95 8.43 17.09
C PRO A 11 -18.89 7.25 17.37
N GLU A 12 -19.43 6.60 16.33
CA GLU A 12 -20.41 5.50 16.45
C GLU A 12 -19.78 4.10 16.41
N LEU A 13 -18.46 3.99 16.20
CA LEU A 13 -17.78 2.70 16.02
C LEU A 13 -17.25 2.18 17.36
N ASP A 14 -17.88 1.13 17.90
CA ASP A 14 -17.42 0.44 19.12
C ASP A 14 -16.22 -0.46 18.78
N ILE A 15 -15.02 0.12 18.75
CA ILE A 15 -13.77 -0.52 18.35
C ILE A 15 -13.04 -1.26 19.49
N ARG A 16 -13.74 -1.71 20.54
CA ARG A 16 -13.11 -2.43 21.68
C ARG A 16 -12.27 -3.64 21.25
N GLU A 17 -12.56 -4.25 20.10
CA GLU A 17 -11.75 -5.34 19.53
C GLU A 17 -10.65 -4.89 18.55
N THR A 18 -10.70 -3.67 18.01
CA THR A 18 -9.76 -3.15 16.98
C THR A 18 -8.69 -2.20 17.54
N VAL A 19 -8.88 -1.66 18.75
CA VAL A 19 -7.85 -0.88 19.47
C VAL A 19 -6.56 -1.71 19.66
N LEU A 20 -6.69 -3.02 19.90
CA LEU A 20 -5.56 -3.94 20.05
C LEU A 20 -4.82 -4.25 18.74
N ILE A 21 -5.46 -4.01 17.59
CA ILE A 21 -4.88 -4.28 16.27
C ILE A 21 -4.19 -3.04 15.71
N HIS A 22 -4.73 -1.84 15.92
CA HIS A 22 -4.22 -0.61 15.28
C HIS A 22 -3.70 0.48 16.24
N GLY A 23 -3.84 0.29 17.55
CA GLY A 23 -3.37 1.20 18.61
C GLY A 23 -3.99 2.60 18.60
N ILE A 24 -5.08 2.82 17.85
CA ILE A 24 -5.79 4.09 17.83
C ILE A 24 -6.73 4.14 19.05
N GLY A 25 -6.41 5.01 20.00
CA GLY A 25 -7.23 5.22 21.20
C GLY A 25 -8.59 5.86 20.90
N PRO A 26 -9.61 5.65 21.74
CA PRO A 26 -10.95 6.22 21.56
C PRO A 26 -10.96 7.76 21.46
N GLU A 27 -10.07 8.47 22.17
CA GLU A 27 -10.00 9.93 22.08
C GLU A 27 -9.60 10.42 20.68
N ALA A 28 -8.68 9.72 19.99
CA ALA A 28 -8.23 10.08 18.65
C ALA A 28 -9.35 10.00 17.60
N LEU A 29 -10.37 9.17 17.83
CA LEU A 29 -11.54 9.03 16.96
C LEU A 29 -12.62 10.06 17.23
N THR A 30 -12.57 10.73 18.39
CA THR A 30 -13.47 11.84 18.70
C THR A 30 -12.95 13.19 18.19
N GLN A 31 -11.62 13.34 18.10
CA GLN A 31 -10.93 14.54 17.58
C GLN A 31 -10.39 14.40 16.15
N GLY A 32 -10.60 13.24 15.52
CA GLY A 32 -10.20 13.01 14.14
C GLY A 32 -10.88 13.96 13.14
N HIS A 33 -10.40 13.93 11.91
CA HIS A 33 -10.99 14.73 10.82
C HIS A 33 -12.31 14.12 10.34
N GLU A 34 -13.25 14.98 9.94
CA GLU A 34 -14.39 14.52 9.15
C GLU A 34 -13.90 13.88 7.84
N ILE A 35 -14.65 12.89 7.35
CA ILE A 35 -14.18 12.05 6.24
C ILE A 35 -13.96 12.89 4.98
N GLU A 36 -14.82 13.86 4.68
CA GLU A 36 -14.65 14.71 3.50
C GLU A 36 -13.34 15.50 3.55
N ASP A 37 -13.03 16.14 4.67
CA ASP A 37 -11.80 16.93 4.84
C ASP A 37 -10.56 16.06 4.74
N ALA A 38 -10.57 14.89 5.39
CA ALA A 38 -9.46 13.95 5.33
C ALA A 38 -9.18 13.45 3.91
N LEU A 39 -10.24 13.20 3.13
CA LEU A 39 -10.11 12.80 1.73
C LEU A 39 -9.58 13.93 0.84
N LEU A 40 -9.97 15.18 1.10
CA LEU A 40 -9.44 16.34 0.39
C LEU A 40 -7.95 16.53 0.67
N TYR A 41 -7.52 16.47 1.94
CA TYR A 41 -6.11 16.53 2.30
C TYR A 41 -5.31 15.38 1.68
N LEU A 42 -5.87 14.17 1.66
CA LEU A 42 -5.23 13.01 1.03
C LEU A 42 -5.07 13.22 -0.48
N LEU A 43 -6.10 13.70 -1.19
CA LEU A 43 -6.01 13.98 -2.62
C LEU A 43 -4.98 15.06 -2.95
N GLU A 44 -4.94 16.12 -2.15
CA GLU A 44 -3.95 17.20 -2.29
C GLU A 44 -2.53 16.66 -2.04
N TRP A 45 -2.34 15.88 -0.99
CA TRP A 45 -1.05 15.28 -0.66
C TRP A 45 -0.58 14.27 -1.71
N MET A 46 -1.49 13.44 -2.23
CA MET A 46 -1.19 12.49 -3.31
C MET A 46 -0.79 13.20 -4.61
N ASN A 47 -1.33 14.39 -4.89
CA ASN A 47 -0.98 15.24 -6.03
C ASN A 47 -0.92 14.53 -7.41
N GLY A 48 -1.70 13.46 -7.58
CA GLY A 48 -1.73 12.64 -8.81
C GLY A 48 -0.58 11.63 -8.97
N ASP A 49 0.27 11.47 -7.96
CA ASP A 49 1.35 10.49 -7.98
C ASP A 49 0.83 9.03 -7.96
N PRO A 50 1.61 8.07 -8.47
CA PRO A 50 1.27 6.65 -8.40
C PRO A 50 1.19 6.16 -6.95
N ILE A 51 0.16 5.37 -6.65
CA ILE A 51 -0.07 4.81 -5.33
C ILE A 51 0.54 3.41 -5.26
N LEU A 52 1.39 3.21 -4.26
CA LEU A 52 2.02 1.93 -3.94
C LEU A 52 1.39 1.38 -2.66
N ALA A 53 0.91 0.15 -2.72
CA ALA A 53 0.35 -0.54 -1.57
C ALA A 53 0.63 -2.05 -1.67
N TYR A 54 0.69 -2.72 -0.52
CA TYR A 54 0.82 -4.17 -0.47
C TYR A 54 -0.57 -4.81 -0.49
N HIS A 55 -0.87 -5.66 -1.47
CA HIS A 55 -2.23 -6.18 -1.71
C HIS A 55 -3.26 -5.07 -1.98
N SER A 56 -2.88 -4.13 -2.85
CA SER A 56 -3.59 -2.87 -3.10
C SER A 56 -5.05 -3.01 -3.55
N ALA A 57 -5.50 -4.19 -3.98
CA ALA A 57 -6.85 -4.40 -4.50
C ALA A 57 -7.95 -4.09 -3.46
N PHE A 58 -7.66 -4.29 -2.18
CA PHE A 58 -8.59 -3.94 -1.10
C PHE A 58 -8.62 -2.42 -0.88
N ASP A 59 -7.45 -1.81 -0.67
CA ASP A 59 -7.29 -0.37 -0.44
C ASP A 59 -7.83 0.47 -1.59
N GLN A 60 -7.54 0.04 -2.83
CA GLN A 60 -8.05 0.68 -4.04
C GLN A 60 -9.58 0.72 -4.04
N LYS A 61 -10.23 -0.44 -3.85
CA LYS A 61 -11.69 -0.51 -3.83
C LYS A 61 -12.29 0.32 -2.71
N PHE A 62 -11.66 0.29 -1.54
CA PHE A 62 -12.11 1.07 -0.39
C PHE A 62 -12.00 2.57 -0.66
N LEU A 63 -10.83 3.04 -1.12
CA LEU A 63 -10.56 4.45 -1.37
C LEU A 63 -11.44 4.99 -2.52
N GLU A 64 -11.50 4.30 -3.65
CA GLU A 64 -12.33 4.71 -4.79
C GLU A 64 -13.82 4.77 -4.43
N LYS A 65 -14.32 3.77 -3.68
CA LYS A 65 -15.72 3.77 -3.22
C LYS A 65 -15.99 4.94 -2.28
N THR A 66 -15.07 5.22 -1.35
CA THR A 66 -15.24 6.27 -0.35
C THR A 66 -15.14 7.66 -1.01
N LEU A 67 -14.16 7.89 -1.89
CA LEU A 67 -14.03 9.12 -2.67
C LEU A 67 -15.28 9.41 -3.51
N LYS A 68 -15.83 8.39 -4.17
CA LYS A 68 -17.06 8.52 -4.94
C LYS A 68 -18.26 8.85 -4.07
N ALA A 69 -18.40 8.19 -2.92
CA ALA A 69 -19.55 8.36 -2.05
C ALA A 69 -19.56 9.72 -1.33
N GLN A 70 -18.39 10.19 -0.89
CA GLN A 70 -18.26 11.41 -0.08
C GLN A 70 -18.05 12.66 -0.91
N LEU A 71 -17.26 12.58 -1.99
CA LEU A 71 -16.86 13.74 -2.78
C LEU A 71 -17.36 13.70 -4.24
N GLY A 72 -18.00 12.61 -4.67
CA GLY A 72 -18.35 12.41 -6.08
C GLY A 72 -17.14 12.25 -7.01
N TYR A 73 -15.94 12.06 -6.44
CA TYR A 73 -14.68 11.99 -7.18
C TYR A 73 -14.51 10.61 -7.84
N THR A 74 -14.23 10.61 -9.15
CA THR A 74 -14.14 9.37 -9.95
C THR A 74 -12.91 9.31 -10.85
N GLN A 75 -11.89 10.15 -10.63
CA GLN A 75 -10.71 10.08 -11.47
C GLN A 75 -9.88 8.82 -11.14
N PRO A 76 -9.33 8.15 -12.17
CA PRO A 76 -8.51 6.96 -11.96
C PRO A 76 -7.12 7.35 -11.42
N HIS A 77 -6.62 6.55 -10.48
CA HIS A 77 -5.24 6.63 -9.99
C HIS A 77 -4.41 5.47 -10.55
N THR A 78 -3.10 5.69 -10.70
CA THR A 78 -2.18 4.62 -11.06
C THR A 78 -1.81 3.84 -9.82
N TRP A 79 -2.23 2.58 -9.73
CA TRP A 79 -1.91 1.69 -8.62
C TRP A 79 -0.83 0.70 -9.00
N MET A 80 0.07 0.42 -8.05
CA MET A 80 1.06 -0.65 -8.15
C MET A 80 1.07 -1.47 -6.88
N ASP A 81 0.88 -2.79 -7.04
CA ASP A 81 0.90 -3.74 -5.94
C ASP A 81 2.33 -4.20 -5.68
N VAL A 82 2.84 -3.92 -4.48
CA VAL A 82 4.18 -4.34 -4.07
C VAL A 82 4.28 -5.87 -3.97
N ALA A 83 3.17 -6.56 -3.64
CA ALA A 83 3.12 -8.02 -3.63
C ALA A 83 3.34 -8.64 -5.03
N ASP A 84 3.13 -7.88 -6.11
CA ASP A 84 3.47 -8.27 -7.48
C ASP A 84 4.87 -7.80 -7.89
N LEU A 85 5.31 -6.63 -7.43
CA LEU A 85 6.65 -6.09 -7.71
C LEU A 85 7.75 -7.03 -7.21
N MET A 86 7.62 -7.49 -5.97
CA MET A 86 8.65 -8.32 -5.35
C MET A 86 8.92 -9.62 -6.14
N PRO A 87 7.94 -10.49 -6.44
CA PRO A 87 8.19 -11.70 -7.22
C PRO A 87 8.56 -11.40 -8.69
N ALA A 88 8.18 -10.25 -9.26
CA ALA A 88 8.56 -9.88 -10.62
C ALA A 88 10.06 -9.58 -10.76
N PHE A 89 10.68 -8.99 -9.72
CA PHE A 89 12.11 -8.65 -9.70
C PHE A 89 12.99 -9.66 -8.95
N PHE A 90 12.37 -10.50 -8.11
CA PHE A 90 13.04 -11.55 -7.34
C PHE A 90 12.37 -12.92 -7.55
N PRO A 91 12.25 -13.41 -8.80
CA PRO A 91 11.46 -14.62 -9.12
C PRO A 91 12.02 -15.92 -8.53
N ASN A 92 13.33 -15.96 -8.24
CA ASN A 92 14.01 -17.14 -7.70
C ASN A 92 14.11 -17.14 -6.16
N THR A 93 13.58 -16.11 -5.51
CA THR A 93 13.68 -15.96 -4.06
C THR A 93 12.65 -16.84 -3.36
N LYS A 94 13.11 -17.58 -2.35
CA LYS A 94 12.29 -18.41 -1.47
C LYS A 94 12.12 -17.71 -0.13
N THR A 95 11.16 -16.80 -0.05
CA THR A 95 10.81 -16.06 1.17
C THR A 95 10.02 -16.88 2.19
N GLY A 96 9.59 -18.11 1.86
CA GLY A 96 8.71 -18.90 2.73
C GLY A 96 7.22 -18.52 2.64
N GLY A 97 6.89 -17.44 1.92
CA GLY A 97 5.51 -16.99 1.70
C GLY A 97 5.43 -15.73 0.84
N LYS A 98 4.21 -15.31 0.47
CA LYS A 98 3.97 -14.08 -0.32
C LYS A 98 3.47 -12.91 0.52
N GLY A 99 3.54 -13.01 1.85
CA GLY A 99 3.13 -11.92 2.74
C GLY A 99 4.23 -10.85 2.88
N LEU A 100 3.83 -9.65 3.31
CA LEU A 100 4.72 -8.53 3.58
C LEU A 100 5.87 -8.93 4.51
N ASP A 101 5.55 -9.59 5.63
CA ASP A 101 6.51 -10.07 6.63
C ASP A 101 7.58 -10.98 6.03
N ASN A 102 7.19 -11.89 5.13
CA ASN A 102 8.15 -12.83 4.52
C ASN A 102 9.18 -12.09 3.65
N TRP A 103 8.76 -11.02 2.99
CA TRP A 103 9.67 -10.18 2.21
C TRP A 103 10.51 -9.27 3.09
N ALA A 104 9.91 -8.66 4.12
CA ALA A 104 10.61 -7.84 5.09
C ALA A 104 11.70 -8.63 5.81
N ASP A 105 11.37 -9.82 6.32
CA ASP A 105 12.30 -10.74 6.98
C ASP A 105 13.42 -11.19 6.02
N TYR A 106 13.07 -11.51 4.76
CA TYR A 106 14.07 -11.93 3.76
C TYR A 106 15.11 -10.84 3.47
N PHE A 107 14.69 -9.57 3.46
CA PHE A 107 15.58 -8.43 3.24
C PHE A 107 16.17 -7.85 4.53
N GLY A 108 15.83 -8.41 5.70
CA GLY A 108 16.33 -7.95 7.00
C GLY A 108 15.82 -6.57 7.39
N LEU A 109 14.59 -6.21 7.00
CA LEU A 109 13.96 -4.94 7.36
C LEU A 109 13.43 -4.99 8.80
N GLU A 110 13.74 -3.98 9.60
CA GLU A 110 13.27 -3.87 10.98
C GLU A 110 11.88 -3.23 11.03
N VAL A 111 10.83 -4.06 11.00
CA VAL A 111 9.44 -3.59 11.19
C VAL A 111 9.19 -3.36 12.69
N SER A 112 9.43 -2.12 13.12
CA SER A 112 9.16 -1.65 14.47
C SER A 112 7.64 -1.56 14.69
N GLU A 113 7.12 -2.29 15.68
CA GLU A 113 5.69 -2.39 16.03
C GLU A 113 4.78 -2.95 14.93
N ARG A 114 4.57 -4.27 14.99
CA ARG A 114 3.68 -5.02 14.10
C ARG A 114 2.23 -4.58 14.29
N HIS A 115 1.47 -4.50 13.20
CA HIS A 115 0.03 -4.16 13.11
C HIS A 115 -0.37 -2.67 13.08
N HIS A 116 0.59 -1.75 13.04
CA HIS A 116 0.29 -0.34 12.74
C HIS A 116 0.34 -0.06 11.24
N ALA A 117 -0.70 0.60 10.71
CA ALA A 117 -0.78 0.96 9.29
C ALA A 117 0.43 1.80 8.82
N ALA A 118 1.00 2.63 9.69
CA ALA A 118 2.21 3.40 9.40
C ALA A 118 3.45 2.49 9.25
N SER A 119 3.61 1.48 10.11
CA SER A 119 4.69 0.51 10.04
C SER A 119 4.59 -0.35 8.77
N ASP A 120 3.39 -0.79 8.41
CA ASP A 120 3.15 -1.54 7.17
C ASP A 120 3.41 -0.69 5.92
N ALA A 121 3.02 0.59 5.95
CA ALA A 121 3.30 1.55 4.88
C ALA A 121 4.82 1.79 4.73
N LEU A 122 5.55 1.91 5.84
CA LEU A 122 7.00 2.05 5.81
C LEU A 122 7.67 0.81 5.23
N ALA A 123 7.32 -0.39 5.72
CA ALA A 123 7.85 -1.64 5.19
C ALA A 123 7.54 -1.79 3.68
N THR A 124 6.33 -1.42 3.26
CA THR A 124 5.93 -1.38 1.85
C THR A 124 6.80 -0.41 1.03
N ALA A 125 7.11 0.77 1.58
CA ALA A 125 7.98 1.74 0.93
C ALA A 125 9.41 1.23 0.79
N GLU A 126 9.97 0.63 1.84
CA GLU A 126 11.32 0.04 1.83
C GLU A 126 11.44 -1.10 0.81
N LEU A 127 10.50 -2.04 0.79
CA LEU A 127 10.44 -3.10 -0.21
C LEU A 127 10.33 -2.53 -1.63
N THR A 128 9.55 -1.45 -1.81
CA THR A 128 9.46 -0.77 -3.10
C THR A 128 10.82 -0.18 -3.51
N LEU A 129 11.55 0.46 -2.60
CA LEU A 129 12.88 0.99 -2.91
C LEU A 129 13.86 -0.11 -3.33
N ILE A 130 13.81 -1.27 -2.67
CA ILE A 130 14.59 -2.46 -3.04
C ILE A 130 14.23 -2.92 -4.46
N ALA A 131 12.93 -3.06 -4.76
CA ALA A 131 12.44 -3.45 -6.08
C ALA A 131 12.83 -2.44 -7.16
N LEU A 132 12.74 -1.14 -6.89
CA LEU A 132 13.12 -0.07 -7.83
C LEU A 132 14.62 -0.03 -8.09
N ASN A 133 15.45 -0.29 -7.06
CA ASN A 133 16.90 -0.40 -7.24
C ASN A 133 17.23 -1.58 -8.16
N LYS A 134 16.62 -2.74 -7.90
CA LYS A 134 16.74 -3.92 -8.76
C LYS A 134 16.26 -3.66 -10.19
N ALA A 135 15.12 -2.98 -10.34
CA ALA A 135 14.57 -2.58 -11.64
C ALA A 135 15.55 -1.71 -12.43
N ARG A 136 16.16 -0.70 -11.79
CA ARG A 136 17.17 0.16 -12.41
C ARG A 136 18.39 -0.63 -12.87
N ALA A 137 18.86 -1.59 -12.06
CA ALA A 137 19.97 -2.48 -12.41
C ALA A 137 19.63 -3.39 -13.61
N GLU A 138 18.36 -3.78 -13.77
CA GLU A 138 17.86 -4.54 -14.93
C GLU A 138 17.48 -3.65 -16.13
N GLY A 139 17.74 -2.34 -16.07
CA GLY A 139 17.47 -1.40 -17.16
C GLY A 139 16.03 -0.84 -17.21
N VAL A 140 15.18 -1.20 -16.25
CA VAL A 140 13.82 -0.65 -16.10
C VAL A 140 13.89 0.66 -15.33
N LYS A 141 13.78 1.79 -16.05
CA LYS A 141 13.97 3.15 -15.50
C LYS A 141 12.73 4.04 -15.56
N THR A 142 11.66 3.56 -16.20
CA THR A 142 10.44 4.33 -16.41
C THR A 142 9.24 3.62 -15.79
N LEU A 143 8.24 4.41 -15.40
CA LEU A 143 6.96 3.91 -14.90
C LEU A 143 6.31 2.92 -15.89
N LYS A 144 6.37 3.26 -17.18
CA LYS A 144 5.88 2.40 -18.26
C LYS A 144 6.60 1.05 -18.29
N GLY A 145 7.93 1.04 -18.22
CA GLY A 145 8.70 -0.21 -18.21
C GLY A 145 8.42 -1.07 -16.97
N LEU A 146 8.19 -0.42 -15.82
CA LEU A 146 7.77 -1.10 -14.59
C LEU A 146 6.41 -1.78 -14.78
N HIS A 147 5.45 -1.06 -15.34
CA HIS A 147 4.10 -1.58 -15.62
C HIS A 147 4.12 -2.73 -16.63
N GLU A 148 4.92 -2.63 -17.70
CA GLU A 148 5.08 -3.69 -18.70
C GLU A 148 5.68 -4.97 -18.09
N LYS A 149 6.70 -4.85 -17.23
CA LYS A 149 7.30 -5.98 -16.52
C LYS A 149 6.27 -6.68 -15.62
N LEU A 150 5.50 -5.91 -14.84
CA LEU A 150 4.44 -6.43 -13.99
C LEU A 150 3.36 -7.15 -14.80
N HIS A 151 2.90 -6.55 -15.90
CA HIS A 151 1.90 -7.14 -16.78
C HIS A 151 2.39 -8.47 -17.38
N TYR A 152 3.65 -8.53 -17.83
CA TYR A 152 4.26 -9.76 -18.33
C TYR A 152 4.38 -10.83 -17.24
N HIS A 153 4.81 -10.45 -16.03
CA HIS A 153 4.92 -11.38 -14.91
C HIS A 153 3.56 -11.98 -14.52
N ARG A 154 2.50 -11.17 -14.42
CA ARG A 154 1.14 -11.65 -14.16
C ARG A 154 0.66 -12.64 -15.22
N ARG A 155 0.93 -12.37 -16.51
CA ARG A 155 0.61 -13.30 -17.61
C ARG A 155 1.33 -14.64 -17.44
N LEU A 156 2.63 -14.62 -17.13
CA LEU A 156 3.39 -15.85 -16.89
C LEU A 156 2.87 -16.65 -15.70
N GLN A 157 2.51 -16.00 -14.59
CA GLN A 157 1.93 -16.69 -13.43
C GLN A 157 0.60 -17.37 -13.76
N ASN A 158 -0.23 -16.72 -14.59
CA ASN A 158 -1.52 -17.29 -15.00
C ASN A 158 -1.36 -18.45 -15.98
N MET A 159 -0.29 -18.49 -16.77
CA MET A 159 -0.01 -19.60 -17.68
C MET A 159 0.47 -20.86 -16.96
N HIS A 160 1.27 -20.73 -15.90
CA HIS A 160 1.76 -21.87 -15.10
C HIS A 160 0.71 -22.46 -14.13
N ARG A 161 -0.51 -21.91 -14.11
CA ARG A 161 -1.64 -22.39 -13.30
C ARG A 161 -2.51 -23.42 -14.02
N TYR A 162 -2.22 -23.73 -15.28
CA TYR A 162 -2.83 -24.79 -16.08
C TYR A 162 -1.81 -25.89 -16.35
#